data_AF-A0A7R9T5Z6-F1
#
_entry.id   AF-A0A7R9T5Z6-F1
#
_cell.length_a   1.000
_cell.length_b   1.000
_cell.length_c   1.000
_cell.angle_alpha   90.00
_cell.angle_beta   90.00
_cell.angle_gamma   90.00
#
_symmetry.space_group_name_H-M   'P 1'
#
loop_
_entity.id
_entity.type
_entity.pdbx_description
1 polymer ?
#
loop_
_entity_poly.entity_id
_entity_poly.type
_entity_poly.pdbx_seq_one_letter_code
_entity_poly.pdbx_strand_id
1 'polypeptide(L)'
;IAGEVETTWGKLTHRTRGTFLRESLPQLCKFKEREAQIAAFGLVQTLALHDDCATALATKEMFKLCVATIKGKDKERAVAASGALTTLVNHDDTRFLASDEGLDKSMT
;
A
#
# COMPACT_ATOMS: atom_id res chain seq x y z
N ILE A 1 -17.20 13.40 -13.11
CA ILE A 1 -17.17 12.26 -14.05
C ILE A 1 -17.83 11.09 -13.32
N ALA A 2 -19.14 10.93 -13.46
CA ALA A 2 -19.95 9.96 -12.72
C ALA A 2 -20.86 9.25 -13.71
N GLY A 3 -20.30 8.37 -14.53
CA GLY A 3 -21.04 7.68 -15.59
C GLY A 3 -20.42 6.39 -16.14
N GLU A 4 -19.22 5.97 -15.70
CA GLU A 4 -18.52 4.84 -16.34
C GLU A 4 -18.65 3.48 -15.62
N VAL A 5 -19.37 3.39 -14.50
CA VAL A 5 -19.39 2.17 -13.66
C VAL A 5 -20.51 1.16 -14.05
N GLU A 6 -21.39 1.49 -15.00
CA GLU A 6 -22.56 0.64 -15.31
C GLU A 6 -22.35 -0.40 -16.43
N THR A 7 -21.18 -0.49 -17.04
CA THR A 7 -20.92 -1.56 -18.03
C THR A 7 -20.36 -2.82 -17.36
N THR A 8 -20.68 -4.01 -17.88
CA THR A 8 -20.09 -5.29 -17.42
C THR A 8 -18.57 -5.24 -17.41
N TRP A 9 -17.97 -4.53 -18.37
CA TRP A 9 -16.54 -4.28 -18.45
C TRP A 9 -16.03 -3.36 -17.34
N GLY A 10 -16.75 -2.27 -17.04
CA GLY A 10 -16.43 -1.39 -15.91
C GLY A 10 -16.47 -2.10 -14.55
N LYS A 11 -17.43 -3.02 -14.36
CA LYS A 11 -17.49 -3.87 -13.15
C LYS A 11 -16.32 -4.86 -13.09
N LEU A 12 -15.95 -5.46 -14.22
CA LEU A 12 -14.84 -6.40 -14.30
C LEU A 12 -13.50 -5.70 -14.03
N THR A 13 -13.22 -4.56 -14.67
CA THR A 13 -11.99 -3.79 -14.44
C THR A 13 -11.90 -3.28 -13.01
N HIS A 14 -13.00 -2.80 -12.42
CA HIS A 14 -13.03 -2.40 -11.02
C HIS A 14 -12.74 -3.59 -10.08
N ARG A 15 -13.32 -4.76 -10.36
CA ARG A 15 -13.07 -5.98 -9.57
C ARG A 15 -11.60 -6.41 -9.67
N THR A 16 -11.06 -6.50 -10.89
CA THR A 16 -9.67 -6.90 -11.14
C THR A 16 -8.69 -5.92 -10.48
N ARG A 17 -8.97 -4.61 -10.57
CA ARG A 17 -8.19 -3.57 -9.88
C ARG A 17 -8.25 -3.74 -8.37
N GLY A 18 -9.43 -3.95 -7.80
CA GLY A 18 -9.60 -4.19 -6.37
C GLY A 18 -8.85 -5.43 -5.87
N THR A 19 -8.96 -6.55 -6.58
CA THR A 19 -8.24 -7.80 -6.27
C THR A 19 -6.73 -7.61 -6.39
N PHE A 20 -6.25 -6.92 -7.42
CA PHE A 20 -4.83 -6.63 -7.56
C PHE A 20 -4.29 -5.82 -6.37
N LEU A 21 -4.97 -4.73 -6.00
CA LEU A 21 -4.55 -3.86 -4.90
C LEU A 21 -4.61 -4.56 -3.54
N ARG A 22 -5.65 -5.34 -3.27
CA ARG A 22 -5.90 -5.93 -1.95
C ARG A 22 -5.24 -7.28 -1.72
N GLU A 23 -4.93 -8.01 -2.78
CA GLU A 23 -4.42 -9.39 -2.68
C GLU A 23 -3.07 -9.54 -3.38
N SER A 24 -2.97 -9.18 -4.66
CA SER A 24 -1.76 -9.46 -5.44
C SER A 24 -0.57 -8.59 -5.01
N LEU A 25 -0.78 -7.27 -4.90
CA LEU A 25 0.29 -6.33 -4.55
C LEU A 25 0.87 -6.57 -3.14
N PRO A 26 0.08 -6.82 -2.09
CA PRO A 26 0.62 -7.21 -0.78
C PRO A 26 1.45 -8.49 -0.82
N GLN A 27 1.11 -9.46 -1.68
CA GLN A 27 1.91 -10.67 -1.86
C GLN A 27 3.25 -10.36 -2.54
N LEU A 28 3.27 -9.49 -3.55
CA LEU A 28 4.52 -9.03 -4.17
C LEU A 28 5.43 -8.33 -3.16
N CYS A 29 4.88 -7.54 -2.25
CA CYS A 29 5.63 -6.93 -1.15
C CYS A 29 6.18 -7.95 -0.13
N LYS A 30 5.81 -9.24 -0.19
CA LYS A 30 6.36 -10.33 0.63
C LYS A 30 7.44 -11.15 -0.10
N PHE A 31 7.76 -10.83 -1.35
CA PHE A 31 8.76 -11.58 -2.12
C PHE A 31 10.15 -11.48 -1.48
N LYS A 32 10.91 -12.58 -1.57
CA LYS A 32 12.26 -12.66 -1.02
C LYS A 32 13.28 -11.91 -1.87
N GLU A 33 13.06 -11.87 -3.18
CA GLU A 33 13.89 -11.14 -4.14
C GLU A 33 13.83 -9.64 -3.85
N ARG A 34 15.01 -9.01 -3.76
CA ARG A 34 15.17 -7.64 -3.27
C ARG A 34 14.54 -6.64 -4.21
N GLU A 35 14.85 -6.78 -5.48
CA GLU A 35 14.45 -5.91 -6.57
C GLU A 35 12.94 -5.96 -6.75
N ALA A 36 12.36 -7.16 -6.74
CA ALA A 36 10.92 -7.37 -6.81
C ALA A 36 10.20 -6.73 -5.62
N GLN A 37 10.72 -6.90 -4.40
CA GLN A 37 10.12 -6.32 -3.21
C GLN A 37 10.20 -4.78 -3.20
N ILE A 38 11.34 -4.20 -3.60
CA ILE A 38 11.52 -2.76 -3.75
C ILE A 38 10.55 -2.19 -4.79
N ALA A 39 10.45 -2.84 -5.95
CA ALA A 39 9.52 -2.44 -7.01
C ALA A 39 8.06 -2.50 -6.54
N ALA A 40 7.71 -3.52 -5.77
CA ALA A 40 6.37 -3.65 -5.19
C ALA A 40 6.04 -2.50 -4.23
N PHE A 41 6.96 -2.13 -3.32
CA PHE A 41 6.77 -0.97 -2.46
C PHE A 41 6.72 0.34 -3.25
N GLY A 42 7.54 0.49 -4.29
CA GLY A 42 7.45 1.63 -5.21
C GLY A 42 6.08 1.73 -5.87
N LEU A 43 5.51 0.59 -6.31
CA LEU A 43 4.17 0.55 -6.88
C LEU A 43 3.09 0.94 -5.86
N VAL A 44 3.21 0.48 -4.61
CA VAL A 44 2.32 0.90 -3.51
C VAL A 44 2.40 2.41 -3.33
N GLN A 45 3.61 2.99 -3.31
CA GLN A 45 3.79 4.43 -3.18
C GLN A 45 3.13 5.20 -4.32
N THR A 46 3.33 4.77 -5.57
CA THR A 46 2.73 5.45 -6.73
C THR A 46 1.21 5.33 -6.74
N LEU A 47 0.67 4.14 -6.47
CA LEU A 47 -0.78 3.92 -6.48
C LEU A 47 -1.48 4.61 -5.32
N ALA A 48 -0.84 4.69 -4.16
CA ALA A 48 -1.38 5.38 -2.98
C ALA A 48 -1.42 6.92 -3.13
N LEU A 49 -0.97 7.50 -4.25
CA LEU A 49 -1.23 8.91 -4.58
C LEU A 49 -2.67 9.16 -5.03
N HIS A 50 -3.42 8.11 -5.34
CA HIS A 50 -4.83 8.18 -5.69
C HIS A 50 -5.68 7.70 -4.52
N ASP A 51 -6.62 8.53 -4.06
CA ASP A 51 -7.43 8.29 -2.86
C ASP A 51 -8.10 6.91 -2.85
N ASP A 52 -8.70 6.49 -3.98
CA ASP A 52 -9.39 5.21 -4.11
C ASP A 52 -8.45 4.01 -3.95
N CYS A 53 -7.21 4.15 -4.44
CA CYS A 53 -6.17 3.14 -4.34
C CYS A 53 -5.54 3.14 -2.95
N ALA A 54 -5.33 4.32 -2.34
CA ALA A 54 -4.86 4.45 -0.97
C ALA A 54 -5.82 3.77 0.01
N THR A 55 -7.12 4.02 -0.08
CA THR A 55 -8.13 3.34 0.75
C THR A 55 -8.10 1.82 0.56
N ALA A 56 -7.91 1.34 -0.66
CA ALA A 56 -7.82 -0.09 -0.93
C ALA A 56 -6.52 -0.74 -0.40
N LEU A 57 -5.40 0.00 -0.43
CA LEU A 57 -4.07 -0.48 -0.04
C LEU A 57 -3.77 -0.33 1.45
N ALA A 58 -4.40 0.62 2.12
CA ALA A 58 -4.25 0.91 3.55
C ALA A 58 -4.91 -0.16 4.42
N THR A 59 -4.49 -1.40 4.23
CA THR A 59 -4.90 -2.53 5.06
C THR A 59 -3.92 -2.69 6.22
N LYS A 60 -4.42 -3.26 7.31
CA LYS A 60 -3.60 -3.63 8.48
C LYS A 60 -2.37 -4.45 8.10
N GLU A 61 -2.53 -5.37 7.14
CA GLU A 61 -1.43 -6.21 6.66
C GLU A 61 -0.37 -5.42 5.91
N MET A 62 -0.77 -4.47 5.06
CA MET A 62 0.17 -3.61 4.34
C MET A 62 0.99 -2.75 5.31
N PHE A 63 0.34 -2.15 6.32
CA PHE A 63 1.05 -1.37 7.35
C PHE A 63 2.07 -2.23 8.11
N LYS A 64 1.68 -3.42 8.54
CA LYS A 64 2.59 -4.38 9.22
C LYS A 64 3.76 -4.75 8.34
N LEU A 65 3.52 -4.97 7.05
CA LEU A 65 4.55 -5.34 6.08
C LEU A 65 5.56 -4.21 5.86
N CYS A 66 5.07 -2.97 5.72
CA CYS A 66 5.94 -1.79 5.64
C CYS A 66 6.79 -1.65 6.91
N VAL A 67 6.18 -1.67 8.09
CA VAL A 67 6.89 -1.52 9.38
C VAL A 67 7.91 -2.65 9.60
N ALA A 68 7.55 -3.90 9.31
CA ALA A 68 8.46 -5.03 9.42
C ALA A 68 9.67 -4.89 8.47
N THR A 69 9.42 -4.41 7.24
CA THR A 69 10.48 -4.19 6.24
C THR A 69 11.40 -3.03 6.66
N ILE A 70 10.85 -1.93 7.19
CA ILE A 70 11.61 -0.79 7.70
C ILE A 70 12.52 -1.19 8.86
N LYS A 71 12.05 -2.05 9.76
CA LYS A 71 12.87 -2.60 10.88
C LYS A 71 13.90 -3.64 10.43
N GLY A 72 13.91 -4.01 9.14
CA GLY A 72 14.87 -4.94 8.56
C GLY A 72 16.29 -4.34 8.46
N LYS A 73 17.25 -5.18 8.06
CA LYS A 73 18.67 -4.79 7.91
C LYS A 73 19.02 -4.20 6.53
N ASP A 74 18.16 -4.39 5.53
CA ASP A 74 18.38 -3.91 4.16
C ASP A 74 17.87 -2.47 4.02
N LYS A 75 18.82 -1.53 3.89
CA LYS A 75 18.52 -0.09 3.83
C LYS A 75 17.66 0.29 2.63
N GLU A 76 17.87 -0.34 1.47
CA GLU A 76 17.12 0.03 0.26
C GLU A 76 15.66 -0.44 0.36
N ARG A 77 15.43 -1.65 0.89
CA ARG A 77 14.07 -2.13 1.18
C ARG A 77 13.38 -1.24 2.22
N ALA A 78 14.11 -0.83 3.25
CA ALA A 78 13.59 0.06 4.29
C ALA A 78 13.19 1.44 3.72
N VAL A 79 13.99 2.02 2.83
CA VAL A 79 13.66 3.29 2.15
C VAL A 79 12.41 3.15 1.30
N ALA A 80 12.31 2.10 0.48
CA ALA A 80 11.14 1.85 -0.36
C ALA A 80 9.86 1.66 0.48
N ALA A 81 9.93 0.83 1.53
CA ALA A 81 8.83 0.60 2.45
C ALA A 81 8.43 1.86 3.24
N SER A 82 9.40 2.70 3.61
CA SER A 82 9.16 3.98 4.28
C SER A 82 8.44 4.98 3.37
N GLY A 83 8.85 5.06 2.09
CA GLY A 83 8.17 5.87 1.08
C GLY A 83 6.71 5.44 0.89
N ALA A 84 6.48 4.14 0.71
CA ALA A 84 5.14 3.57 0.61
C ALA A 84 4.29 3.87 1.86
N LEU A 85 4.86 3.67 3.05
CA LEU A 85 4.18 3.92 4.32
C LEU A 85 3.79 5.40 4.46
N THR A 86 4.71 6.31 4.14
CA THR A 86 4.50 7.76 4.25
C THR A 86 3.33 8.20 3.36
N THR A 87 3.29 7.72 2.11
CA THR A 87 2.18 8.02 1.21
C THR A 87 0.87 7.43 1.71
N LEU A 88 0.88 6.20 2.24
CA LEU A 88 -0.32 5.57 2.78
C LEU A 88 -0.89 6.28 3.99
N VAL A 89 -0.06 6.81 4.91
CA VAL A 89 -0.54 7.50 6.13
C VAL A 89 -0.94 8.95 5.92
N ASN A 90 -0.55 9.56 4.79
CA ASN A 90 -0.91 10.93 4.43
C ASN A 90 -2.37 11.06 3.96
N HIS A 91 -3.09 9.95 3.75
CA HIS A 91 -4.52 9.99 3.50
C HIS A 91 -5.31 10.08 4.81
N ASP A 92 -6.22 11.06 4.90
CA ASP A 92 -7.03 11.28 6.11
C ASP A 92 -7.88 10.03 6.47
N ASP A 93 -8.32 9.28 5.46
CA ASP A 93 -9.11 8.03 5.59
C ASP A 93 -8.30 6.81 6.04
N THR A 94 -7.00 6.93 6.24
CA THR A 94 -6.12 5.80 6.59
C THR A 94 -5.30 6.08 7.85
N ARG A 95 -5.28 7.34 8.28
CA ARG A 95 -4.56 7.84 9.45
C ARG A 95 -4.97 7.15 10.75
N PHE A 96 -6.23 6.73 10.88
CA PHE A 96 -6.71 6.00 12.06
C PHE A 96 -6.15 4.57 12.17
N LEU A 97 -5.85 3.91 11.04
CA LEU A 97 -5.23 2.57 11.03
C LEU A 97 -3.75 2.64 11.41
N ALA A 98 -3.08 3.76 11.13
CA ALA A 98 -1.71 3.99 11.53
C ALA A 98 -1.56 4.18 13.06
N SER A 99 -2.51 4.86 13.70
CA SER A 99 -2.50 5.05 15.17
C SER A 99 -2.70 3.76 15.96
N ASP A 100 -3.54 2.82 15.49
CA ASP A 100 -3.82 1.56 16.19
C ASP A 100 -2.61 0.59 16.19
N GLU A 101 -1.69 0.72 15.22
CA GLU A 101 -0.48 -0.11 15.12
C GLU A 101 0.79 0.58 15.67
N GLY A 102 0.64 1.69 16.40
CA GLY A 102 1.73 2.30 17.16
C GLY A 102 2.71 3.16 16.36
N LEU A 103 2.32 3.65 15.18
CA LEU A 103 3.15 4.58 14.39
C LEU A 103 3.33 5.96 15.05
N ASP A 104 2.45 6.33 15.98
CA ASP A 104 2.52 7.59 16.72
C ASP A 104 3.76 7.66 17.65
N LYS A 105 4.28 6.51 18.10
CA LYS A 105 5.48 6.43 18.96
C LYS A 105 6.80 6.30 18.18
N SER A 106 6.75 6.18 16.86
CA SER A 106 7.93 5.99 16.01
C SER A 106 8.31 7.24 15.20
N MET A 107 7.48 8.30 15.25
CA MET A 107 7.73 9.58 14.57
C MET A 107 8.13 10.73 15.52
N THR A 108 8.45 10.42 16.77
CA THR A 108 9.14 11.33 17.71
C THR A 108 10.54 10.80 17.98
#